data_AF-A0A165D0D8-F1
#
_entry.id   AF-A0A165D0D8-F1
#
_cell.length_a   1.000
_cell.length_b   1.000
_cell.length_c   1.000
_cell.angle_alpha   90.00
_cell.angle_beta   90.00
_cell.angle_gamma   90.00
#
_symmetry.space_group_name_H-M   'P 1'
#
loop_
_entity.id
_entity.type
_entity.pdbx_description
1 polymer ?
#
loop_
_entity_poly.entity_id
_entity_poly.type
_entity_poly.pdbx_seq_one_letter_code
_entity_poly.pdbx_strand_id
1 'polypeptide(L)'
;MGSAMEHAGVAGGRPKKSPGGSQLWKKALLHSSLCFVMGFFTGFAPSSVSDWRSVAPVGVGSSHMVRTPHLISGAVNRSLLARGVIPAPGAPQPLLVVVTTTESTPTAAGERAAMLTRMAHTLRLVPPPLLWVVVEAAPDVPATAKLLRDTGILYRHLTYKENFTAAEAAAGKERHHQRNTALEHIERHRLAAVVHFAGLGDVYELRFFDQLRQISTFGAWPVARMSRNERKVVIQGPACSSSKVLGWFSRDLSNGTTGTGGGTAATSPEIDVHGFAFNSSVLWDPERWGRYPTSEPDKSQDSMRFVQQVVAEDYSKVKGIPPDCLEIMVWGVDAAPATAPSSSGQTPGNKRRRW
;
A
#
# COMPACT_ATOMS: atom_id res chain seq x y z
N MET A 1 -12.27 -57.34 34.22
CA MET A 1 -11.77 -56.34 35.18
C MET A 1 -12.98 -55.51 35.61
N GLY A 2 -13.38 -55.38 36.87
CA GLY A 2 -12.62 -55.47 38.13
C GLY A 2 -11.84 -54.17 38.34
N SER A 3 -12.09 -53.32 39.35
CA SER A 3 -12.94 -53.46 40.55
C SER A 3 -13.50 -52.08 41.00
N ALA A 4 -14.52 -52.05 41.85
CA ALA A 4 -15.08 -50.84 42.46
C ALA A 4 -15.24 -50.97 43.98
N MET A 5 -14.86 -49.89 44.69
CA MET A 5 -15.23 -49.43 46.06
C MET A 5 -15.37 -50.42 47.24
N GLU A 6 -14.49 -50.23 48.24
CA GLU A 6 -14.64 -50.19 49.72
C GLU A 6 -13.21 -50.29 50.33
N HIS A 7 -12.79 -49.80 51.51
CA HIS A 7 -13.34 -49.18 52.73
C HIS A 7 -12.44 -47.98 53.13
N ALA A 8 -12.70 -47.05 54.08
CA ALA A 8 -13.86 -46.60 54.87
C ALA A 8 -13.47 -45.21 55.51
N GLY A 9 -14.05 -44.76 56.64
CA GLY A 9 -13.71 -43.48 57.29
C GLY A 9 -13.38 -43.56 58.80
N VAL A 10 -12.60 -42.60 59.33
CA VAL A 10 -12.40 -42.31 60.77
C VAL A 10 -12.27 -40.79 60.99
N ALA A 11 -12.68 -40.32 62.16
CA ALA A 11 -12.88 -38.90 62.50
C ALA A 11 -11.68 -38.21 63.18
N GLY A 12 -11.74 -36.86 63.21
CA GLY A 12 -11.46 -36.08 64.42
C GLY A 12 -10.03 -35.58 64.66
N GLY A 13 -9.75 -34.33 64.25
CA GLY A 13 -8.55 -33.59 64.69
C GLY A 13 -8.68 -32.07 64.53
N ARG A 14 -8.87 -31.33 65.62
CA ARG A 14 -8.82 -29.85 65.65
C ARG A 14 -7.38 -29.36 65.83
N PRO A 15 -6.95 -28.34 65.07
CA PRO A 15 -5.96 -27.37 65.54
C PRO A 15 -6.59 -26.01 65.87
N LYS A 16 -5.99 -25.29 66.82
CA LYS A 16 -6.44 -23.96 67.31
C LYS A 16 -6.25 -22.86 66.26
N LYS A 17 -7.20 -21.91 66.18
CA LYS A 17 -6.98 -20.61 65.51
C LYS A 17 -6.04 -19.74 66.36
N SER A 18 -5.04 -19.14 65.73
CA SER A 18 -4.27 -18.01 66.29
C SER A 18 -4.82 -16.68 65.74
N PRO A 19 -5.15 -15.68 66.59
CA PRO A 19 -5.73 -14.41 66.15
C PRO A 19 -4.65 -13.36 65.85
N GLY A 20 -4.15 -13.31 64.62
CA GLY A 20 -3.12 -12.31 64.23
C GLY A 20 -3.19 -11.74 62.80
N GLY A 21 -3.66 -12.50 61.81
CA GLY A 21 -3.53 -12.10 60.40
C GLY A 21 -4.48 -11.01 59.90
N SER A 22 -5.61 -10.76 60.57
CA SER A 22 -6.73 -10.01 59.98
C SER A 22 -6.59 -8.49 59.98
N GLN A 23 -5.65 -7.91 60.73
CA GLN A 23 -5.42 -6.46 60.74
C GLN A 23 -4.37 -5.99 59.71
N LEU A 24 -3.35 -6.82 59.43
CA LEU A 24 -2.27 -6.45 58.50
C LEU A 24 -2.77 -6.35 57.05
N TRP A 25 -3.60 -7.30 56.61
CA TRP A 25 -4.15 -7.32 55.25
C TRP A 25 -5.14 -6.16 55.02
N LYS A 26 -5.88 -5.74 56.06
CA LYS A 26 -6.77 -4.56 55.98
C LYS A 26 -5.98 -3.25 55.82
N LYS A 27 -4.83 -3.11 56.48
CA LYS A 27 -3.94 -1.95 56.28
C LYS A 27 -3.31 -1.94 54.88
N ALA A 28 -2.89 -3.10 54.36
CA ALA A 28 -2.35 -3.22 53.01
C ALA A 28 -3.39 -2.86 51.92
N LEU A 29 -4.63 -3.36 52.05
CA LEU A 29 -5.72 -3.05 51.12
C LEU A 29 -6.10 -1.56 51.13
N LEU A 30 -6.19 -0.94 52.31
CA LEU A 30 -6.43 0.50 52.42
C LEU A 30 -5.32 1.33 51.75
N HIS A 31 -4.05 0.99 51.99
CA HIS A 31 -2.93 1.71 51.38
C HIS A 31 -2.87 1.52 49.85
N SER A 32 -3.19 0.33 49.35
CA SER A 32 -3.28 0.05 47.92
C SER A 32 -4.43 0.84 47.26
N SER A 33 -5.60 0.89 47.90
CA SER A 33 -6.75 1.66 47.40
C SER A 33 -6.48 3.17 47.39
N LEU A 34 -5.78 3.71 48.40
CA LEU A 34 -5.43 5.13 48.46
C LEU A 34 -4.47 5.53 47.33
N CYS A 35 -3.46 4.71 47.03
CA CYS A 35 -2.56 4.92 45.89
C CYS A 35 -3.31 4.85 44.55
N PHE A 36 -4.26 3.93 44.40
CA PHE A 36 -5.06 3.81 43.18
C PHE A 36 -5.97 5.03 42.96
N VAL A 37 -6.64 5.53 44.01
CA VAL A 37 -7.49 6.73 43.92
C VAL A 37 -6.67 7.98 43.62
N MET A 38 -5.52 8.17 44.28
CA MET A 38 -4.62 9.29 43.96
C MET A 38 -4.12 9.23 42.51
N GLY A 39 -3.70 8.05 42.04
CA GLY A 39 -3.27 7.84 40.66
C GLY A 39 -4.37 8.15 39.63
N PHE A 40 -5.59 7.67 39.89
CA PHE A 40 -6.75 7.88 39.02
C PHE A 40 -7.08 9.37 38.83
N PHE A 41 -7.04 10.17 39.90
CA PHE A 41 -7.31 11.61 39.79
C PHE A 41 -6.12 12.41 39.20
N THR A 42 -4.87 11.96 39.37
CA THR A 42 -3.73 12.57 38.66
C THR A 42 -3.73 12.29 37.15
N GLY A 43 -4.41 11.23 36.69
CA GLY A 43 -4.49 10.86 35.27
C GLY A 43 -5.43 11.71 34.41
N PHE A 44 -6.28 12.55 35.03
CA PHE A 44 -7.27 13.39 34.34
C PHE A 44 -7.03 14.90 34.49
N ALA A 45 -5.89 15.32 35.06
CA ALA A 45 -5.48 16.73 35.04
C ALA A 45 -4.85 17.08 33.68
N PRO A 46 -5.34 18.10 32.95
CA PRO A 46 -4.74 18.52 31.68
C PRO A 46 -3.41 19.25 31.93
N SER A 47 -2.31 18.52 31.94
CA SER A 47 -0.96 19.08 32.02
C SER A 47 -0.59 19.76 30.70
N SER A 48 -0.75 21.08 30.66
CA SER A 48 -0.18 21.94 29.63
C SER A 48 1.35 21.87 29.68
N VAL A 49 1.94 20.93 28.96
CA VAL A 49 3.40 20.87 28.74
C VAL A 49 3.79 21.84 27.63
N SER A 50 4.02 23.09 28.06
CA SER A 50 4.69 24.11 27.26
C SER A 50 6.18 23.76 27.09
N ASP A 51 6.70 24.00 25.88
CA ASP A 51 8.11 24.00 25.46
C ASP A 51 9.19 23.68 26.51
N TRP A 52 9.69 22.44 26.50
CA TRP A 52 10.98 22.11 27.11
C TRP A 52 12.08 22.13 26.04
N ARG A 53 12.75 23.29 25.90
CA ARG A 53 13.98 23.39 25.12
C ARG A 53 15.12 22.71 25.88
N SER A 54 15.80 21.76 25.24
CA SER A 54 17.00 21.14 25.78
C SER A 54 18.12 22.16 25.98
N VAL A 55 18.38 22.52 27.23
CA VAL A 55 19.62 23.23 27.62
C VAL A 55 20.72 22.19 27.73
N ALA A 56 21.67 22.21 26.79
CA ALA A 56 22.91 21.47 26.93
C ALA A 56 23.84 22.15 27.97
N PRO A 57 24.58 21.40 28.79
CA PRO A 57 25.48 21.98 29.78
C PRO A 57 26.69 22.66 29.11
N VAL A 58 27.16 23.73 29.73
CA VAL A 58 28.34 24.49 29.28
C VAL A 58 29.61 23.65 29.45
N GLY A 59 30.21 23.23 28.34
CA GLY A 59 31.57 22.72 28.27
C GLY A 59 32.53 23.81 27.79
N VAL A 60 33.61 24.04 28.53
CA VAL A 60 34.63 25.07 28.23
C VAL A 60 35.55 24.60 27.10
N GLY A 61 35.74 25.39 26.04
CA GLY A 61 36.79 25.13 25.06
C GLY A 61 36.74 25.90 23.73
N SER A 62 37.67 26.84 23.56
CA SER A 62 38.23 27.34 22.28
C SER A 62 37.30 27.99 21.23
N SER A 63 37.21 29.32 21.32
CA SER A 63 37.52 30.27 20.23
C SER A 63 37.32 29.84 18.77
N HIS A 64 36.29 30.39 18.10
CA HIS A 64 36.45 30.96 16.75
C HIS A 64 35.41 32.05 16.48
N MET A 65 35.87 33.23 16.05
CA MET A 65 35.05 34.44 15.87
C MET A 65 34.69 34.63 14.39
N VAL A 66 33.40 34.60 14.01
CA VAL A 66 32.94 35.14 12.70
C VAL A 66 31.61 35.88 12.83
N ARG A 67 31.75 37.18 13.14
CA ARG A 67 30.98 38.35 12.65
C ARG A 67 29.67 38.11 11.87
N THR A 68 28.55 38.52 12.47
CA THR A 68 27.31 38.92 11.76
C THR A 68 27.42 40.35 11.20
N PRO A 69 26.67 40.67 10.13
CA PRO A 69 26.18 42.02 9.86
C PRO A 69 24.65 42.11 10.07
N HIS A 70 24.20 43.28 10.51
CA HIS A 70 22.78 43.62 10.75
C HIS A 70 22.21 44.51 9.63
N LEU A 71 20.87 44.60 9.57
CA LEU A 71 20.03 45.48 8.72
C LEU A 71 19.95 44.99 7.25
N ILE A 72 18.82 45.10 6.54
CA ILE A 72 17.84 46.21 6.50
C ILE A 72 16.39 45.75 6.72
N SER A 73 15.57 46.64 7.31
CA SER A 73 14.12 46.50 7.45
C SER A 73 13.40 46.77 6.12
N GLY A 74 12.50 45.87 5.72
CA GLY A 74 11.64 46.03 4.53
C GLY A 74 10.35 45.24 4.69
N ALA A 75 9.22 45.95 4.83
CA ALA A 75 7.92 45.32 4.95
C ALA A 75 7.48 44.73 3.60
N VAL A 76 7.47 43.40 3.48
CA VAL A 76 6.96 42.68 2.31
C VAL A 76 5.71 41.89 2.68
N ASN A 77 4.68 42.05 1.85
CA ASN A 77 3.32 41.58 2.08
C ASN A 77 3.26 40.04 2.24
N ARG A 78 2.74 39.55 3.37
CA ARG A 78 2.83 38.13 3.79
C ARG A 78 1.86 37.16 3.07
N SER A 79 1.43 37.48 1.85
CA SER A 79 0.31 36.82 1.15
C SER A 79 0.70 35.86 0.01
N LEU A 80 1.99 35.53 -0.16
CA LEU A 80 2.49 34.79 -1.33
C LEU A 80 3.42 33.59 -1.05
N LEU A 81 3.44 33.06 0.19
CA LEU A 81 4.25 31.87 0.55
C LEU A 81 3.43 30.60 0.81
N ALA A 82 2.22 30.49 0.24
CA ALA A 82 1.41 29.27 0.25
C ALA A 82 1.69 28.36 -0.97
N ARG A 83 2.92 28.39 -1.52
CA ARG A 83 3.26 27.68 -2.77
C ARG A 83 4.65 27.05 -2.66
N GLY A 84 4.67 25.73 -2.54
CA GLY A 84 5.87 24.92 -2.40
C GLY A 84 6.30 24.73 -0.94
N VAL A 85 5.78 23.69 -0.30
CA VAL A 85 6.51 23.05 0.81
C VAL A 85 7.71 22.34 0.17
N ILE A 86 8.81 23.09 0.02
CA ILE A 86 10.12 22.47 -0.21
C ILE A 86 10.40 21.66 1.06
N PRO A 87 10.54 20.32 1.00
CA PRO A 87 10.86 19.53 2.17
C PRO A 87 12.16 20.06 2.76
N ALA A 88 12.19 20.31 4.07
CA ALA A 88 13.37 20.83 4.74
C ALA A 88 14.58 19.93 4.42
N PRO A 89 15.75 20.50 4.05
CA PRO A 89 16.92 19.71 3.70
C PRO A 89 17.30 18.82 4.89
N GLY A 90 17.14 17.50 4.72
CA GLY A 90 17.35 16.49 5.76
C GLY A 90 16.08 15.75 6.23
N ALA A 91 14.87 16.14 5.81
CA ALA A 91 13.68 15.34 6.08
C ALA A 91 13.75 13.99 5.30
N PRO A 92 13.65 12.82 5.96
CA PRO A 92 13.75 11.53 5.28
C PRO A 92 12.55 11.33 4.34
N GLN A 93 12.83 11.17 3.05
CA GLN A 93 11.76 10.88 2.07
C GLN A 93 11.16 9.48 2.31
N PRO A 94 9.83 9.32 2.25
CA PRO A 94 9.19 8.00 2.43
C PRO A 94 9.69 6.98 1.41
N LEU A 95 9.97 5.74 1.82
CA LEU A 95 10.31 4.67 0.87
C LEU A 95 9.16 4.47 -0.13
N LEU A 96 9.47 4.43 -1.42
CA LEU A 96 8.54 3.91 -2.43
C LEU A 96 8.77 2.41 -2.61
N VAL A 97 7.72 1.61 -2.48
CA VAL A 97 7.72 0.19 -2.84
C VAL A 97 6.87 0.02 -4.10
N VAL A 98 7.53 -0.26 -5.21
CA VAL A 98 6.85 -0.54 -6.49
C VAL A 98 6.74 -2.05 -6.63
N VAL A 99 5.53 -2.59 -6.70
CA VAL A 99 5.26 -4.02 -6.84
C VAL A 99 4.90 -4.33 -8.29
N THR A 100 5.65 -5.22 -8.95
CA THR A 100 5.37 -5.67 -10.32
C THR A 100 5.12 -7.17 -10.35
N THR A 101 3.94 -7.54 -10.86
CA THR A 101 3.54 -8.93 -11.11
C THR A 101 3.96 -9.37 -12.51
N THR A 102 4.36 -10.63 -12.68
CA THR A 102 4.69 -11.21 -14.00
C THR A 102 3.88 -12.50 -14.22
N GLU A 103 3.32 -12.66 -15.42
CA GLU A 103 2.53 -13.86 -15.77
C GLU A 103 3.43 -14.95 -16.34
N SER A 104 3.16 -16.21 -16.00
CA SER A 104 4.00 -17.37 -16.31
C SER A 104 3.88 -17.88 -17.75
N THR A 105 3.31 -17.09 -18.67
CA THR A 105 2.96 -17.56 -20.03
C THR A 105 4.18 -17.67 -20.96
N PRO A 106 4.41 -18.82 -21.65
CA PRO A 106 5.64 -19.02 -22.45
C PRO A 106 5.80 -18.07 -23.64
N THR A 107 4.68 -17.71 -24.29
CA THR A 107 4.65 -16.75 -25.41
C THR A 107 5.06 -15.34 -25.00
N ALA A 108 5.00 -15.01 -23.71
CA ALA A 108 5.34 -13.70 -23.18
C ALA A 108 6.81 -13.57 -22.72
N ALA A 109 7.64 -14.62 -22.74
CA ALA A 109 8.97 -14.57 -22.12
C ALA A 109 9.87 -13.44 -22.67
N GLY A 110 9.89 -13.23 -23.99
CA GLY A 110 10.61 -12.13 -24.62
C GLY A 110 10.01 -10.75 -24.32
N GLU A 111 8.68 -10.63 -24.33
CA GLU A 111 7.99 -9.40 -23.94
C GLU A 111 8.23 -9.06 -22.47
N ARG A 112 8.20 -10.06 -21.57
CA ARG A 112 8.44 -9.92 -20.12
C ARG A 112 9.82 -9.33 -19.86
N ALA A 113 10.87 -9.86 -20.48
CA ALA A 113 12.22 -9.34 -20.36
C ALA A 113 12.33 -7.89 -20.87
N ALA A 114 11.73 -7.58 -22.02
CA ALA A 114 11.72 -6.21 -22.55
C ALA A 114 10.97 -5.22 -21.63
N MET A 115 9.82 -5.62 -21.10
CA MET A 115 8.99 -4.81 -20.22
C MET A 115 9.62 -4.59 -18.84
N LEU A 116 10.21 -5.62 -18.23
CA LEU A 116 11.01 -5.48 -17.01
C LEU A 116 12.23 -4.55 -17.22
N THR A 117 12.91 -4.68 -18.36
CA THR A 117 14.03 -3.78 -18.71
C THR A 117 13.58 -2.33 -18.85
N ARG A 118 12.43 -2.10 -19.50
CA ARG A 118 11.83 -0.77 -19.64
C ARG A 118 11.43 -0.19 -18.27
N MET A 119 10.76 -0.98 -17.44
CA MET A 119 10.39 -0.60 -16.07
C MET A 119 11.62 -0.23 -15.24
N ALA A 120 12.67 -1.05 -15.31
CA ALA A 120 13.94 -0.77 -14.65
C ALA A 120 14.53 0.58 -15.10
N HIS A 121 14.58 0.85 -16.40
CA HIS A 121 15.08 2.14 -16.88
C HIS A 121 14.26 3.33 -16.38
N THR A 122 12.93 3.21 -16.27
CA THR A 122 12.07 4.23 -15.63
C THR A 122 12.40 4.38 -14.14
N LEU A 123 12.41 3.28 -13.37
CA LEU A 123 12.62 3.31 -11.93
C LEU A 123 14.05 3.78 -11.54
N ARG A 124 15.05 3.58 -12.41
CA ARG A 124 16.42 4.11 -12.22
C ARG A 124 16.50 5.64 -12.30
N LEU A 125 15.50 6.30 -12.89
CA LEU A 125 15.39 7.76 -12.93
C LEU A 125 14.63 8.35 -11.73
N VAL A 126 14.01 7.51 -10.90
CA VAL A 126 13.28 7.92 -9.70
C VAL A 126 14.28 8.13 -8.56
N PRO A 127 14.29 9.30 -7.87
CA PRO A 127 15.17 9.52 -6.74
C PRO A 127 14.99 8.46 -5.64
N PRO A 128 16.05 8.01 -4.95
CA PRO A 128 15.93 7.13 -3.79
C PRO A 128 15.33 7.87 -2.57
N PRO A 129 14.75 7.15 -1.58
CA PRO A 129 14.68 5.70 -1.47
C PRO A 129 13.54 5.09 -2.30
N LEU A 130 13.87 4.00 -3.00
CA LEU A 130 12.95 3.17 -3.77
C LEU A 130 13.36 1.70 -3.63
N LEU A 131 12.37 0.80 -3.53
CA LEU A 131 12.52 -0.65 -3.56
C LEU A 131 11.58 -1.20 -4.64
N TRP A 132 12.13 -1.93 -5.61
CA TRP A 132 11.33 -2.65 -6.60
C TRP A 132 11.08 -4.08 -6.14
N VAL A 133 9.81 -4.47 -6.00
CA VAL A 133 9.40 -5.84 -5.66
C VAL A 133 8.89 -6.51 -6.93
N VAL A 134 9.61 -7.52 -7.42
CA VAL A 134 9.17 -8.32 -8.57
C VAL A 134 8.71 -9.68 -8.05
N VAL A 135 7.53 -10.12 -8.49
CA VAL A 135 6.95 -11.41 -8.14
C VAL A 135 6.78 -12.25 -9.40
N GLU A 136 7.22 -13.50 -9.36
CA GLU A 136 7.13 -14.45 -10.47
C GLU A 136 7.03 -15.91 -10.00
N ALA A 137 6.66 -16.81 -10.91
CA ALA A 137 6.64 -18.23 -10.60
C ALA A 137 8.06 -18.77 -10.44
N ALA A 138 8.27 -19.67 -9.47
CA ALA A 138 9.59 -20.23 -9.17
C ALA A 138 10.39 -20.78 -10.39
N PRO A 139 9.79 -21.32 -11.47
CA PRO A 139 10.52 -21.76 -12.66
C PRO A 139 11.15 -20.64 -13.51
N ASP A 140 10.56 -19.43 -13.55
CA ASP A 140 11.04 -18.31 -14.39
C ASP A 140 12.28 -17.60 -13.79
N VAL A 141 12.44 -17.72 -12.47
CA VAL A 141 13.44 -17.05 -11.63
C VAL A 141 14.85 -16.98 -12.22
N PRO A 142 15.46 -18.05 -12.79
CA PRO A 142 16.85 -17.99 -13.25
C PRO A 142 17.08 -16.97 -14.37
N ALA A 143 16.10 -16.76 -15.24
CA ALA A 143 16.17 -15.79 -16.32
C ALA A 143 16.02 -14.36 -15.77
N THR A 144 14.96 -14.11 -15.00
CA THR A 144 14.66 -12.78 -14.48
C THR A 144 15.67 -12.32 -13.42
N ALA A 145 16.16 -13.23 -12.57
CA ALA A 145 17.16 -12.90 -11.55
C ALA A 145 18.52 -12.47 -12.15
N LYS A 146 18.83 -12.82 -13.41
CA LYS A 146 19.97 -12.21 -14.12
C LYS A 146 19.64 -10.76 -14.51
N LEU A 147 18.52 -10.57 -15.21
CA LEU A 147 18.05 -9.25 -15.65
C LEU A 147 17.99 -8.25 -14.49
N LEU A 148 17.38 -8.60 -13.36
CA LEU A 148 17.22 -7.70 -12.21
C LEU A 148 18.57 -7.25 -11.61
N ARG A 149 19.57 -8.14 -11.54
CA ARG A 149 20.92 -7.78 -11.06
C ARG A 149 21.58 -6.75 -11.96
N ASP A 150 21.42 -6.89 -13.27
CA ASP A 150 22.04 -6.00 -14.26
C ASP A 150 21.41 -4.59 -14.28
N THR A 151 20.26 -4.37 -13.60
CA THR A 151 19.58 -3.05 -13.55
C THR A 151 20.25 -2.02 -12.63
N GLY A 152 20.96 -2.47 -11.59
CA GLY A 152 21.50 -1.61 -10.53
C GLY A 152 20.45 -0.99 -9.57
N ILE A 153 19.19 -1.42 -9.62
CA ILE A 153 18.10 -0.93 -8.76
C ILE A 153 18.05 -1.78 -7.49
N LEU A 154 17.72 -1.18 -6.34
CA LEU A 154 17.42 -1.97 -5.14
C LEU A 154 16.12 -2.76 -5.35
N TYR A 155 16.22 -4.08 -5.42
CA TYR A 155 15.07 -4.96 -5.64
C TYR A 155 14.93 -6.05 -4.58
N ARG A 156 13.70 -6.56 -4.43
CA ARG A 156 13.42 -7.87 -3.83
C ARG A 156 12.69 -8.72 -4.87
N HIS A 157 13.20 -9.92 -5.09
CA HIS A 157 12.62 -10.89 -6.01
C HIS A 157 11.90 -11.93 -5.14
N LEU A 158 10.57 -11.99 -5.27
CA LEU A 158 9.68 -12.90 -4.54
C LEU A 158 9.14 -13.97 -5.49
N THR A 159 8.87 -15.16 -4.95
CA THR A 159 8.51 -16.33 -5.76
C THR A 159 7.38 -17.12 -5.14
N TYR A 160 6.51 -17.68 -5.99
CA TYR A 160 5.45 -18.60 -5.60
C TYR A 160 5.59 -19.94 -6.34
N LYS A 161 4.89 -20.98 -5.89
CA LYS A 161 4.98 -22.37 -6.39
C LYS A 161 3.66 -22.91 -6.94
N GLU A 162 2.59 -22.17 -6.71
CA GLU A 162 1.22 -22.44 -7.09
C GLU A 162 1.09 -22.39 -8.61
N ASN A 163 0.48 -23.42 -9.19
CA ASN A 163 0.24 -23.49 -10.63
C ASN A 163 -1.13 -22.90 -10.94
N PHE A 164 -1.17 -21.88 -11.80
CA PHE A 164 -2.40 -21.29 -12.31
C PHE A 164 -2.69 -21.81 -13.72
N THR A 165 -3.94 -22.21 -13.99
CA THR A 165 -4.34 -22.53 -15.36
C THR A 165 -4.39 -21.27 -16.22
N ALA A 166 -4.28 -21.40 -17.55
CA ALA A 166 -4.35 -20.26 -18.46
C ALA A 166 -5.66 -19.45 -18.32
N ALA A 167 -6.78 -20.12 -17.98
CA ALA A 167 -8.06 -19.47 -17.69
C ALA A 167 -8.02 -18.64 -16.39
N GLU A 168 -7.26 -19.08 -15.39
CA GLU A 168 -7.12 -18.39 -14.09
C GLU A 168 -6.13 -17.23 -14.16
N ALA A 169 -5.06 -17.36 -14.94
CA ALA A 169 -4.18 -16.25 -15.29
C ALA A 169 -4.96 -15.17 -16.07
N ALA A 170 -5.74 -15.57 -17.08
CA ALA A 170 -6.61 -14.66 -17.83
C ALA A 170 -7.68 -13.97 -16.94
N ALA A 171 -8.27 -14.71 -15.98
CA ALA A 171 -9.16 -14.17 -14.97
C ALA A 171 -8.45 -13.34 -13.87
N GLY A 172 -7.13 -13.18 -13.94
CA GLY A 172 -6.35 -12.35 -13.01
C GLY A 172 -6.02 -12.99 -11.66
N LYS A 173 -6.39 -14.25 -11.41
CA LYS A 173 -6.12 -14.93 -10.12
C LYS A 173 -4.62 -15.03 -9.82
N GLU A 174 -3.82 -15.32 -10.85
CA GLU A 174 -2.35 -15.39 -10.75
C GLU A 174 -1.76 -14.03 -10.30
N ARG A 175 -2.18 -12.92 -10.93
CA ARG A 175 -1.79 -11.56 -10.56
C ARG A 175 -2.27 -11.19 -9.15
N HIS A 176 -3.47 -11.62 -8.75
CA HIS A 176 -4.02 -11.39 -7.41
C HIS A 176 -3.22 -12.10 -6.32
N HIS A 177 -2.89 -13.37 -6.52
CA HIS A 177 -2.03 -14.14 -5.63
C HIS A 177 -0.66 -13.46 -5.46
N GLN A 178 -0.01 -13.08 -6.56
CA GLN A 178 1.29 -12.39 -6.52
C GLN A 178 1.26 -11.07 -5.74
N ARG A 179 0.19 -10.29 -5.87
CA ARG A 179 0.00 -9.05 -5.09
C ARG A 179 -0.10 -9.37 -3.60
N ASN A 180 -0.85 -10.40 -3.22
CA ASN A 180 -0.92 -10.85 -1.83
C ASN A 180 0.44 -11.40 -1.32
N THR A 181 1.22 -12.13 -2.12
CA THR A 181 2.60 -12.53 -1.75
C THR A 181 3.50 -11.31 -1.46
N ALA A 182 3.37 -10.24 -2.25
CA ALA A 182 4.10 -9.00 -1.99
C ALA A 182 3.59 -8.28 -0.73
N LEU A 183 2.29 -8.26 -0.47
CA LEU A 183 1.70 -7.64 0.72
C LEU A 183 2.09 -8.38 2.01
N GLU A 184 1.99 -9.72 2.04
CA GLU A 184 2.46 -10.55 3.16
C GLU A 184 3.94 -10.25 3.45
N HIS A 185 4.76 -10.16 2.40
CA HIS A 185 6.16 -9.83 2.53
C HIS A 185 6.41 -8.42 3.11
N ILE A 186 5.68 -7.40 2.63
CA ILE A 186 5.76 -6.02 3.09
C ILE A 186 5.31 -5.91 4.56
N GLU A 187 4.24 -6.61 4.94
CA GLU A 187 3.67 -6.66 6.28
C GLU A 187 4.60 -7.38 7.27
N ARG A 188 5.06 -8.58 6.92
CA ARG A 188 5.98 -9.39 7.74
C ARG A 188 7.26 -8.65 8.10
N HIS A 189 7.77 -7.82 7.19
CA HIS A 189 8.98 -7.00 7.41
C HIS A 189 8.67 -5.57 7.86
N ARG A 190 7.40 -5.20 8.02
CA ARG A 190 6.92 -3.85 8.38
C ARG A 190 7.61 -2.73 7.59
N LEU A 191 7.69 -2.90 6.25
CA LEU A 191 8.38 -1.95 5.37
C LEU A 191 7.61 -0.62 5.30
N ALA A 192 7.93 0.34 6.18
CA ALA A 192 7.29 1.65 6.24
C ALA A 192 7.52 2.45 4.93
N ALA A 193 6.49 2.48 4.08
CA ALA A 193 6.59 2.85 2.68
C ALA A 193 5.25 3.32 2.11
N VAL A 194 5.27 3.94 0.94
CA VAL A 194 4.12 4.04 0.04
C VAL A 194 4.23 2.90 -0.98
N VAL A 195 3.20 2.07 -1.05
CA VAL A 195 3.12 0.90 -1.93
C VAL A 195 2.31 1.27 -3.17
N HIS A 196 2.89 1.01 -4.34
CA HIS A 196 2.26 1.19 -5.66
C HIS A 196 2.31 -0.12 -6.44
N PHE A 197 1.19 -0.55 -7.01
CA PHE A 197 1.13 -1.73 -7.90
C PHE A 197 1.34 -1.29 -9.35
N ALA A 198 2.50 -1.62 -9.90
CA ALA A 198 2.85 -1.31 -11.29
C ALA A 198 2.64 -2.53 -12.20
N GLY A 199 1.85 -2.33 -13.25
CA GLY A 199 1.75 -3.27 -14.35
C GLY A 199 3.06 -3.41 -15.08
N LEU A 200 3.35 -4.64 -15.51
CA LEU A 200 4.52 -4.96 -16.31
C LEU A 200 4.61 -4.10 -17.57
N GLY A 201 3.47 -3.88 -18.24
CA GLY A 201 3.34 -3.08 -19.46
C GLY A 201 3.07 -1.58 -19.25
N ASP A 202 3.07 -1.07 -18.02
CA ASP A 202 2.69 0.31 -17.71
C ASP A 202 3.78 1.33 -18.10
N VAL A 203 3.35 2.55 -18.43
CA VAL A 203 4.19 3.71 -18.70
C VAL A 203 3.87 4.80 -17.68
N TYR A 204 4.92 5.43 -17.13
CA TYR A 204 4.83 6.40 -16.05
C TYR A 204 5.51 7.71 -16.45
N GLU A 205 4.89 8.84 -16.12
CA GLU A 205 5.57 10.13 -16.10
C GLU A 205 6.44 10.25 -14.83
N LEU A 206 7.69 10.73 -14.91
CA LEU A 206 8.61 10.68 -13.76
C LEU A 206 8.11 11.43 -12.51
N ARG A 207 7.42 12.58 -12.69
CA ARG A 207 6.85 13.36 -11.57
C ARG A 207 5.73 12.64 -10.80
N PHE A 208 5.18 11.56 -11.34
CA PHE A 208 4.23 10.68 -10.64
C PHE A 208 4.82 10.15 -9.33
N PHE A 209 6.07 9.70 -9.35
CA PHE A 209 6.73 9.12 -8.17
C PHE A 209 6.95 10.17 -7.08
N ASP A 210 7.14 11.45 -7.42
CA ASP A 210 7.20 12.54 -6.45
C ASP A 210 5.82 12.79 -5.80
N GLN A 211 4.72 12.62 -6.54
CA GLN A 211 3.37 12.70 -5.98
C GLN A 211 3.08 11.53 -5.02
N LEU A 212 3.53 10.31 -5.34
CA LEU A 212 3.37 9.15 -4.45
C LEU A 212 3.98 9.40 -3.06
N ARG A 213 5.14 10.06 -2.99
CA ARG A 213 5.80 10.42 -1.72
C ARG A 213 4.96 11.38 -0.84
N GLN A 214 3.92 11.99 -1.39
CA GLN A 214 2.99 12.89 -0.69
C GLN A 214 1.71 12.17 -0.19
N ILE A 215 1.68 10.83 -0.20
CA ILE A 215 0.56 10.01 0.32
C ILE A 215 0.77 9.76 1.81
N SER A 216 -0.17 10.25 2.62
CA SER A 216 -0.23 9.97 4.07
C SER A 216 -0.85 8.60 4.37
N THR A 217 -2.00 8.30 3.75
CA THR A 217 -2.77 7.06 3.98
C THR A 217 -3.11 6.36 2.65
N PHE A 218 -3.96 6.97 1.81
CA PHE A 218 -4.27 6.49 0.46
C PHE A 218 -4.18 7.64 -0.55
N GLY A 219 -3.80 7.33 -1.78
CA GLY A 219 -3.84 8.26 -2.90
C GLY A 219 -4.32 7.56 -4.17
N ALA A 220 -5.05 8.29 -5.03
CA ALA A 220 -5.61 7.76 -6.27
C ALA A 220 -5.54 8.79 -7.40
N TRP A 221 -5.48 8.32 -8.64
CA TRP A 221 -5.25 9.13 -9.84
C TRP A 221 -5.96 8.55 -11.08
N PRO A 222 -6.13 9.34 -12.15
CA PRO A 222 -6.58 8.83 -13.44
C PRO A 222 -5.53 7.93 -14.11
N VAL A 223 -5.97 6.77 -14.59
CA VAL A 223 -5.20 5.86 -15.45
C VAL A 223 -5.87 5.79 -16.81
N ALA A 224 -5.09 5.91 -17.88
CA ALA A 224 -5.55 5.59 -19.22
C ALA A 224 -5.12 4.17 -19.60
N ARG A 225 -6.07 3.30 -19.90
CA ARG A 225 -5.79 1.96 -20.45
C ARG A 225 -6.04 1.93 -21.95
N MET A 226 -5.08 1.40 -22.69
CA MET A 226 -5.17 1.17 -24.13
C MET A 226 -5.19 -0.33 -24.43
N SER A 227 -6.14 -0.76 -25.27
CA SER A 227 -6.28 -2.16 -25.67
C SER A 227 -5.31 -2.48 -26.82
N ARG A 228 -4.47 -3.52 -26.67
CA ARG A 228 -3.53 -3.91 -27.74
C ARG A 228 -4.33 -4.30 -29.01
N ASN A 229 -3.92 -3.77 -30.16
CA ASN A 229 -4.54 -3.95 -31.49
C ASN A 229 -5.92 -3.29 -31.71
N GLU A 230 -6.49 -2.59 -30.73
CA GLU A 230 -7.74 -1.83 -30.90
C GLU A 230 -7.48 -0.33 -30.78
N ARG A 231 -8.26 0.50 -31.48
CA ARG A 231 -8.27 1.97 -31.25
C ARG A 231 -9.12 2.34 -30.03
N LYS A 232 -9.00 1.58 -28.95
CA LYS A 232 -9.78 1.71 -27.72
C LYS A 232 -8.92 2.22 -26.59
N VAL A 233 -9.31 3.37 -26.05
CA VAL A 233 -8.68 3.99 -24.87
C VAL A 233 -9.78 4.28 -23.87
N VAL A 234 -9.64 3.76 -22.65
CA VAL A 234 -10.57 4.00 -21.54
C VAL A 234 -9.80 4.70 -20.43
N ILE A 235 -10.32 5.83 -19.95
CA ILE A 235 -9.78 6.55 -18.80
C ILE A 235 -10.64 6.21 -17.58
N GLN A 236 -10.02 5.76 -16.50
CA GLN A 236 -10.69 5.48 -15.24
C GLN A 236 -9.95 6.18 -14.10
N GLY A 237 -10.68 6.69 -13.12
CA GLY A 237 -10.06 7.40 -12.00
C GLY A 237 -11.03 8.13 -11.08
N PRO A 238 -10.51 8.80 -10.05
CA PRO A 238 -11.30 9.58 -9.12
C PRO A 238 -11.70 10.93 -9.74
N ALA A 239 -12.94 11.34 -9.52
CA ALA A 239 -13.38 12.72 -9.72
C ALA A 239 -13.03 13.52 -8.45
N CYS A 240 -12.30 14.62 -8.59
CA CYS A 240 -11.70 15.33 -7.46
C CYS A 240 -12.04 16.82 -7.45
N SER A 241 -11.97 17.44 -6.26
CA SER A 241 -11.98 18.89 -6.08
C SER A 241 -11.02 19.26 -4.94
N SER A 242 -10.07 20.16 -5.20
CA SER A 242 -8.99 20.54 -4.28
C SER A 242 -8.24 19.33 -3.68
N SER A 243 -7.98 18.32 -4.50
CA SER A 243 -7.38 17.01 -4.12
C SER A 243 -8.25 16.12 -3.21
N LYS A 244 -9.52 16.48 -2.93
CA LYS A 244 -10.49 15.60 -2.25
C LYS A 244 -11.24 14.77 -3.29
N VAL A 245 -11.30 13.45 -3.12
CA VAL A 245 -12.10 12.56 -3.97
C VAL A 245 -13.59 12.73 -3.67
N LEU A 246 -14.40 12.88 -4.72
CA LEU A 246 -15.86 13.03 -4.66
C LEU A 246 -16.61 11.81 -5.22
N GLY A 247 -15.92 10.96 -6.00
CA GLY A 247 -16.46 9.75 -6.61
C GLY A 247 -15.50 9.21 -7.67
N TRP A 248 -15.96 8.27 -8.50
CA TRP A 248 -15.17 7.65 -9.57
C TRP A 248 -15.84 7.86 -10.93
N PHE A 249 -15.02 7.93 -11.98
CA PHE A 249 -15.49 7.99 -13.36
C PHE A 249 -14.79 6.94 -14.24
N SER A 250 -15.48 6.56 -15.31
CA SER A 250 -14.94 5.73 -16.39
C SER A 250 -15.42 6.30 -17.71
N ARG A 251 -14.50 6.65 -18.60
CA ARG A 251 -14.78 7.28 -19.90
C ARG A 251 -14.09 6.52 -21.03
N ASP A 252 -14.86 5.94 -21.91
CA ASP A 252 -14.37 5.37 -23.17
C ASP A 252 -14.19 6.49 -24.20
N LEU A 253 -13.04 6.50 -24.88
CA LEU A 253 -12.69 7.47 -25.94
C LEU A 253 -12.72 6.85 -27.36
N SER A 254 -13.04 5.56 -27.49
CA SER A 254 -13.10 4.89 -28.81
C SER A 254 -14.17 5.45 -29.74
N ASN A 255 -15.31 5.86 -29.18
CA ASN A 255 -16.42 6.42 -29.94
C ASN A 255 -16.33 7.95 -29.93
N GLY A 256 -15.90 8.53 -31.05
CA GLY A 256 -15.74 9.98 -31.25
C GLY A 256 -17.05 10.80 -31.27
N THR A 257 -18.18 10.24 -30.84
CA THR A 257 -19.41 10.99 -30.62
C THR A 257 -19.29 11.82 -29.34
N THR A 258 -19.39 13.13 -29.47
CA THR A 258 -19.73 14.06 -28.39
C THR A 258 -21.18 13.86 -27.95
N GLY A 259 -21.49 12.67 -27.43
CA GLY A 259 -22.71 12.44 -26.67
C GLY A 259 -22.62 13.18 -25.35
N THR A 260 -23.69 13.89 -24.98
CA THR A 260 -23.88 14.44 -23.64
C THR A 260 -23.63 13.35 -22.61
N GLY A 261 -22.51 13.47 -21.89
CA GLY A 261 -21.98 12.43 -21.02
C GLY A 261 -22.84 12.25 -19.77
N GLY A 262 -23.97 11.56 -19.94
CA GLY A 262 -24.63 10.86 -18.85
C GLY A 262 -23.67 9.78 -18.38
N GLY A 263 -22.79 10.16 -17.46
CA GLY A 263 -21.96 9.21 -16.73
C GLY A 263 -22.93 8.27 -16.03
N THR A 264 -23.01 7.03 -16.53
CA THR A 264 -23.64 5.96 -15.77
C THR A 264 -22.86 5.89 -14.46
N ALA A 265 -23.54 6.18 -13.36
CA ALA A 265 -23.05 5.87 -12.03
C ALA A 265 -23.00 4.34 -11.93
N ALA A 266 -21.93 3.77 -12.48
CA ALA A 266 -21.64 2.36 -12.35
C ALA A 266 -21.61 2.06 -10.86
N THR A 267 -22.36 1.02 -10.46
CA THR A 267 -22.15 0.30 -9.20
C THR A 267 -20.65 0.20 -8.96
N SER A 268 -20.18 0.81 -7.85
CA SER A 268 -18.80 1.28 -7.63
C SER A 268 -17.78 0.55 -8.53
N PRO A 269 -17.24 1.21 -9.58
CA PRO A 269 -16.38 0.52 -10.53
C PRO A 269 -15.20 -0.07 -9.77
N GLU A 270 -14.98 -1.38 -9.94
CA GLU A 270 -13.89 -2.09 -9.26
C GLU A 270 -12.59 -1.33 -9.52
N ILE A 271 -12.02 -0.78 -8.45
CA ILE A 271 -10.93 0.18 -8.59
C ILE A 271 -9.69 -0.60 -9.02
N ASP A 272 -9.24 -0.29 -10.23
CA ASP A 272 -8.03 -0.83 -10.82
C ASP A 272 -6.84 -0.58 -9.88
N VAL A 273 -6.09 -1.64 -9.55
CA VAL A 273 -5.00 -1.55 -8.56
C VAL A 273 -3.85 -0.66 -9.03
N HIS A 274 -3.81 -0.34 -10.32
CA HIS A 274 -2.84 0.56 -10.95
C HIS A 274 -3.25 2.05 -10.76
N GLY A 275 -4.46 2.31 -10.28
CA GLY A 275 -5.05 3.64 -10.05
C GLY A 275 -4.94 4.16 -8.62
N PHE A 276 -4.32 3.41 -7.70
CA PHE A 276 -4.10 3.85 -6.32
C PHE A 276 -2.78 3.35 -5.71
N ALA A 277 -2.34 4.05 -4.66
CA ALA A 277 -1.26 3.67 -3.78
C ALA A 277 -1.62 3.97 -2.33
N PHE A 278 -0.94 3.34 -1.39
CA PHE A 278 -1.26 3.46 0.03
C PHE A 278 -0.02 3.38 0.93
N ASN A 279 -0.13 3.93 2.13
CA ASN A 279 0.89 3.82 3.17
C ASN A 279 0.81 2.41 3.79
N SER A 280 1.90 1.65 3.69
CA SER A 280 1.96 0.25 4.12
C SER A 280 1.56 0.02 5.57
N SER A 281 1.67 1.04 6.44
CA SER A 281 1.22 0.94 7.84
C SER A 281 -0.25 0.56 7.99
N VAL A 282 -1.11 0.75 6.98
CA VAL A 282 -2.53 0.35 7.07
C VAL A 282 -2.74 -1.15 7.28
N LEU A 283 -1.75 -1.96 6.91
CA LEU A 283 -1.77 -3.42 7.05
C LEU A 283 -1.63 -3.82 8.54
N TRP A 284 -0.63 -3.27 9.24
CA TRP A 284 -0.24 -3.70 10.61
C TRP A 284 -0.46 -2.70 11.74
N ASP A 285 -0.80 -1.44 11.45
CA ASP A 285 -0.95 -0.35 12.43
C ASP A 285 -2.32 0.34 12.26
N PRO A 286 -3.41 -0.25 12.79
CA PRO A 286 -4.77 0.28 12.66
C PRO A 286 -5.00 1.61 13.41
N GLU A 287 -4.27 1.82 14.51
CA GLU A 287 -4.40 3.02 15.34
C GLU A 287 -3.93 4.28 14.59
N ARG A 288 -2.82 4.18 13.85
CA ARG A 288 -2.18 5.29 13.13
C ARG A 288 -3.05 5.97 12.06
N TRP A 289 -4.08 5.29 11.52
CA TRP A 289 -4.97 5.85 10.49
C TRP A 289 -6.45 5.84 10.86
N GLY A 290 -6.77 5.64 12.15
CA GLY A 290 -8.11 5.82 12.69
C GLY A 290 -9.15 4.86 12.09
N ARG A 291 -8.81 3.56 12.02
CA ARG A 291 -9.82 2.49 11.97
C ARG A 291 -9.51 1.50 13.09
N TYR A 292 -10.33 1.52 14.15
CA TYR A 292 -10.49 0.32 14.97
C TYR A 292 -10.97 -0.84 14.08
N PRO A 293 -10.67 -2.11 14.43
CA PRO A 293 -11.04 -3.23 13.57
C PRO A 293 -12.55 -3.26 13.31
N THR A 294 -12.94 -3.20 12.03
CA THR A 294 -14.20 -3.82 11.61
C THR A 294 -14.16 -5.27 12.09
N SER A 295 -15.25 -5.75 12.68
CA SER A 295 -15.32 -6.94 13.54
C SER A 295 -15.19 -8.30 12.82
N GLU A 296 -14.49 -8.33 11.68
CA GLU A 296 -14.23 -9.49 10.85
C GLU A 296 -12.85 -10.09 11.21
N PRO A 297 -12.80 -11.30 11.80
CA PRO A 297 -11.56 -11.92 12.26
C PRO A 297 -10.82 -12.64 11.13
N ASP A 298 -10.48 -11.96 10.04
CA ASP A 298 -9.58 -12.53 9.03
C ASP A 298 -8.72 -11.51 8.24
N LYS A 299 -7.80 -10.84 8.94
CA LYS A 299 -6.70 -10.10 8.31
C LYS A 299 -5.56 -11.02 7.83
N SER A 300 -5.87 -12.20 7.30
CA SER A 300 -4.85 -13.13 6.78
C SER A 300 -5.18 -13.73 5.41
N GLN A 301 -6.45 -13.79 5.01
CA GLN A 301 -6.83 -14.45 3.75
C GLN A 301 -6.69 -13.58 2.48
N ASP A 302 -6.90 -12.26 2.52
CA ASP A 302 -6.81 -11.40 1.31
C ASP A 302 -6.54 -9.91 1.60
N SER A 303 -5.28 -9.55 1.81
CA SER A 303 -4.85 -8.16 2.05
C SER A 303 -5.06 -7.23 0.85
N MET A 304 -5.01 -7.76 -0.38
CA MET A 304 -5.26 -7.02 -1.62
C MET A 304 -6.73 -6.57 -1.71
N ARG A 305 -7.66 -7.49 -1.45
CA ARG A 305 -9.09 -7.17 -1.41
C ARG A 305 -9.43 -6.17 -0.31
N PHE A 306 -8.80 -6.29 0.86
CA PHE A 306 -8.93 -5.30 1.94
C PHE A 306 -8.54 -3.88 1.49
N VAL A 307 -7.38 -3.67 0.88
CA VAL A 307 -6.96 -2.32 0.47
C VAL A 307 -7.81 -1.77 -0.67
N GLN A 308 -8.27 -2.60 -1.62
CA GLN A 308 -9.24 -2.17 -2.64
C GLN A 308 -10.55 -1.71 -2.02
N GLN A 309 -11.11 -2.46 -1.06
CA GLN A 309 -12.34 -2.11 -0.37
C GLN A 309 -12.22 -0.77 0.38
N VAL A 310 -11.10 -0.53 1.08
CA VAL A 310 -10.90 0.74 1.80
C VAL A 310 -10.86 1.95 0.85
N VAL A 311 -10.20 1.82 -0.31
CA VAL A 311 -10.17 2.90 -1.33
C VAL A 311 -11.55 3.09 -1.98
N ALA A 312 -12.35 2.02 -2.11
CA ALA A 312 -13.68 2.04 -2.71
C ALA A 312 -14.80 2.50 -1.76
N GLU A 313 -14.61 2.46 -0.45
CA GLU A 313 -15.63 2.82 0.54
C GLU A 313 -15.33 4.12 1.30
N ASP A 314 -14.06 4.46 1.55
CA ASP A 314 -13.67 5.58 2.42
C ASP A 314 -12.87 6.66 1.66
N TYR A 315 -13.54 7.31 0.70
CA TYR A 315 -12.99 8.41 -0.09
C TYR A 315 -12.47 9.57 0.77
N SER A 316 -12.92 9.69 2.02
CA SER A 316 -12.46 10.71 2.96
C SER A 316 -10.98 10.58 3.31
N LYS A 317 -10.42 9.37 3.20
CA LYS A 317 -9.01 9.04 3.47
C LYS A 317 -8.17 8.93 2.19
N VAL A 318 -8.77 9.11 1.02
CA VAL A 318 -8.10 9.03 -0.30
C VAL A 318 -7.79 10.43 -0.82
N LYS A 319 -6.50 10.69 -1.08
CA LYS A 319 -6.02 11.93 -1.70
C LYS A 319 -6.05 11.79 -3.23
N GLY A 320 -6.71 12.73 -3.91
CA GLY A 320 -6.64 12.88 -5.35
C GLY A 320 -5.26 13.36 -5.81
N ILE A 321 -4.70 12.69 -6.82
CA ILE A 321 -3.38 12.96 -7.40
C ILE A 321 -3.49 13.08 -8.93
N PRO A 322 -2.91 14.11 -9.58
CA PRO A 322 -2.44 15.36 -8.96
C PRO A 322 -3.66 16.16 -8.40
N PRO A 323 -3.49 17.38 -7.86
CA PRO A 323 -4.64 18.20 -7.48
C PRO A 323 -5.69 18.27 -8.61
N ASP A 324 -6.95 18.17 -8.22
CA ASP A 324 -8.14 18.07 -9.09
C ASP A 324 -8.22 16.85 -10.03
N CYS A 325 -7.22 15.95 -10.04
CA CYS A 325 -7.23 14.69 -10.79
C CYS A 325 -7.49 14.87 -12.30
N LEU A 326 -7.02 15.99 -12.87
CA LEU A 326 -7.25 16.36 -14.27
C LEU A 326 -6.19 15.85 -15.24
N GLU A 327 -5.07 15.34 -14.74
CA GLU A 327 -3.95 14.89 -15.56
C GLU A 327 -3.75 13.38 -15.45
N ILE A 328 -3.44 12.75 -16.58
CA ILE A 328 -3.10 11.34 -16.68
C ILE A 328 -1.57 11.26 -16.60
N MET A 329 -1.05 10.56 -15.59
CA MET A 329 0.40 10.34 -15.41
C MET A 329 0.80 8.85 -15.54
N VAL A 330 -0.19 7.98 -15.71
CA VAL A 330 -0.04 6.52 -15.80
C VAL A 330 -0.85 6.00 -17.00
N TRP A 331 -0.18 5.23 -17.86
CA TRP A 331 -0.81 4.57 -19.01
C TRP A 331 -0.58 3.06 -18.93
N GLY A 332 -1.67 2.30 -18.81
CA GLY A 332 -1.65 0.84 -18.87
C GLY A 332 -1.87 0.34 -20.29
N VAL A 333 -1.20 -0.76 -20.66
CA VAL A 333 -1.42 -1.45 -21.94
C VAL A 333 -2.04 -2.81 -21.65
N ASP A 334 -3.33 -2.95 -21.94
CA ASP A 334 -4.03 -4.22 -21.78
C ASP A 334 -3.56 -5.21 -22.85
N ALA A 335 -3.21 -6.43 -22.44
CA ALA A 335 -3.07 -7.53 -23.37
C ALA A 335 -4.44 -7.79 -24.01
N ALA A 336 -4.48 -7.85 -25.35
CA ALA A 336 -5.72 -8.20 -26.06
C ALA A 336 -6.26 -9.54 -25.52
N PRO A 337 -7.57 -9.67 -25.28
CA PRO A 337 -8.14 -10.98 -24.97
C PRO A 337 -7.79 -11.93 -26.11
N ALA A 338 -7.26 -13.11 -25.77
CA ALA A 338 -6.90 -14.11 -26.77
C ALA A 338 -8.14 -14.42 -27.62
N THR A 339 -8.09 -14.09 -28.91
CA THR A 339 -9.14 -14.44 -29.85
C THR A 339 -9.30 -15.95 -29.83
N ALA A 340 -10.49 -16.42 -29.47
CA ALA A 340 -10.82 -17.84 -29.54
C ALA A 340 -10.49 -18.33 -30.96
N PRO A 341 -9.81 -19.49 -31.11
CA PRO A 341 -9.46 -19.99 -32.43
C PRO A 341 -10.74 -20.18 -33.23
N SER A 342 -10.88 -19.42 -34.33
CA SER A 342 -12.04 -19.52 -35.20
C SER A 342 -12.16 -20.95 -35.70
N SER A 343 -13.25 -21.64 -35.33
CA SER A 343 -13.56 -22.99 -35.78
C SER A 343 -14.04 -22.99 -37.24
N SER A 344 -13.21 -22.45 -38.13
CA SER A 344 -13.35 -22.61 -39.57
C SER A 344 -12.96 -24.03 -39.95
N GLY A 345 -13.89 -24.96 -39.75
CA GLY A 345 -13.83 -26.30 -40.32
C GLY A 345 -13.92 -26.21 -41.85
N GLN A 346 -12.79 -25.92 -42.50
CA GLN A 346 -12.67 -26.05 -43.95
C GLN A 346 -12.39 -27.51 -44.30
N THR A 347 -13.47 -28.24 -44.62
CA THR A 347 -13.38 -29.50 -45.37
C THR A 347 -12.56 -29.26 -46.64
N PRO A 348 -11.57 -30.12 -46.98
CA PRO A 348 -10.69 -29.87 -48.13
C PRO A 348 -11.45 -30.00 -49.46
N GLY A 349 -11.99 -28.88 -49.94
CA GLY A 349 -12.70 -28.76 -51.20
C GLY A 349 -11.77 -28.87 -52.40
N ASN A 350 -11.61 -30.09 -52.90
CA ASN A 350 -10.78 -30.44 -54.05
C ASN A 350 -11.14 -29.63 -55.32
N LYS A 351 -10.36 -28.58 -55.65
CA LYS A 351 -10.49 -27.81 -56.88
C LYS A 351 -9.15 -27.71 -57.63
N ARG A 352 -8.93 -28.67 -58.52
CA ARG A 352 -7.92 -28.57 -59.60
C ARG A 352 -8.25 -27.40 -60.54
N ARG A 353 -7.31 -26.45 -60.68
CA ARG A 353 -7.03 -25.69 -61.92
C ARG A 353 -5.50 -25.52 -61.94
N ARG A 354 -4.77 -26.32 -62.74
CA ARG A 354 -4.36 -26.05 -64.14
C ARG A 354 -3.71 -24.68 -64.29
N TRP A 355 -2.38 -24.76 -64.42
CA TRP A 355 -1.39 -23.85 -65.04
C TRP A 355 -1.86 -22.43 -65.33
#